data_AF-A0A397FPI2-F1
#
_entry.id   AF-A0A397FPI2-F1
#
_cell.length_a   1.000
_cell.length_b   1.000
_cell.length_c   1.000
_cell.angle_alpha   90.00
_cell.angle_beta   90.00
_cell.angle_gamma   90.00
#
_symmetry.space_group_name_H-M   'P 1'
#
loop_
_entity.id
_entity.type
_entity.pdbx_description
1 polymer ?
#
loop_
_entity_poly.entity_id
_entity_poly.type
_entity_poly.pdbx_seq_one_letter_code
_entity_poly.pdbx_strand_id
1 'polypeptide(L)'
;MNDIKKTIVLTNVSIKKKDSVKGEEYYMIIDQNADRAAYFCFQNLLKNDWEDLTQHYQVIKEIEFEYYKNDLGNKVTRILHHDHSEGILI
;
A
#
# COMPACT_ATOMS: atom_id res chain seq x y z
N MET A 1 12.27 -19.10 7.55
CA MET A 1 12.82 -17.74 7.72
C MET A 1 11.73 -16.90 8.35
N ASN A 2 12.00 -16.24 9.48
CA ASN A 2 11.05 -15.27 10.04
C ASN A 2 11.26 -13.96 9.28
N ASP A 3 10.31 -13.60 8.43
CA ASP A 3 10.32 -12.31 7.76
C ASP A 3 10.23 -11.20 8.82
N ILE A 4 11.28 -10.38 8.93
CA ILE A 4 11.29 -9.25 9.86
C ILE A 4 10.33 -8.19 9.30
N LYS A 5 9.23 -7.99 10.00
CA LYS A 5 8.27 -6.93 9.70
C LYS A 5 8.82 -5.57 10.10
N LYS A 6 8.52 -4.56 9.29
CA LYS A 6 8.87 -3.16 9.51
C LYS A 6 7.63 -2.31 9.34
N THR A 7 7.58 -1.20 10.07
CA THR A 7 6.55 -0.17 9.92
C THR A 7 7.16 1.05 9.22
N ILE A 8 6.39 1.69 8.35
CA ILE A 8 6.78 2.92 7.68
C ILE A 8 5.58 3.86 7.52
N VAL A 9 5.84 5.16 7.60
CA VAL A 9 4.91 6.24 7.28
C VAL A 9 5.40 6.91 6.00
N LEU A 10 4.54 7.03 4.99
CA LEU A 10 4.80 7.76 3.76
C LEU A 10 3.81 8.92 3.65
N THR A 11 4.29 10.14 3.47
CA THR A 11 3.48 11.39 3.47
C THR A 11 3.25 11.99 2.08
N ASN A 12 3.75 11.32 1.03
CA ASN A 12 3.54 11.74 -0.36
C ASN A 12 3.53 10.50 -1.26
N VAL A 13 2.38 9.83 -1.35
CA VAL A 13 2.25 8.60 -2.12
C VAL A 13 1.38 8.74 -3.38
N SER A 14 1.68 7.88 -4.35
CA SER A 14 0.75 7.52 -5.42
C SER A 14 0.46 6.03 -5.33
N ILE A 15 -0.81 5.65 -5.25
CA ILE A 15 -1.22 4.25 -5.27
C ILE A 15 -1.80 3.92 -6.64
N LYS A 16 -1.30 2.84 -7.26
CA LYS A 16 -1.73 2.39 -8.58
C LYS A 16 -2.29 0.97 -8.51
N LYS A 17 -3.51 0.78 -8.99
CA LYS A 17 -4.07 -0.53 -9.27
C LYS A 17 -3.33 -1.18 -10.45
N LYS A 18 -3.00 -2.46 -10.33
CA LYS A 18 -2.27 -3.27 -11.30
C LYS A 18 -2.77 -4.71 -11.30
N ASP A 19 -2.55 -5.40 -12.41
CA ASP A 19 -2.79 -6.83 -12.55
C ASP A 19 -1.46 -7.58 -12.57
N SER A 20 -1.37 -8.67 -11.82
CA SER A 20 -0.24 -9.58 -11.91
C SER A 20 -0.33 -10.41 -13.19
N VAL A 21 0.76 -11.08 -13.55
CA VAL A 21 0.81 -12.01 -14.70
C VAL A 21 -0.22 -13.15 -14.57
N LYS A 22 -0.65 -13.47 -13.35
CA LYS A 22 -1.65 -14.50 -13.05
C LYS A 22 -3.09 -13.97 -13.04
N GLY A 23 -3.29 -12.68 -13.34
CA GLY A 23 -4.60 -12.02 -13.28
C GLY A 23 -5.04 -11.62 -11.88
N GLU A 24 -4.16 -11.77 -10.86
CA GLU A 24 -4.44 -11.31 -9.51
C GLU A 24 -4.23 -9.80 -9.42
N GLU A 25 -5.26 -9.07 -8.99
CA GLU A 25 -5.21 -7.63 -8.74
C GLU A 25 -4.31 -7.32 -7.54
N TYR A 26 -3.50 -6.26 -7.66
CA TYR A 26 -2.71 -5.72 -6.57
C TYR A 26 -2.60 -4.20 -6.66
N TYR A 27 -2.31 -3.57 -5.53
CA TYR A 27 -2.07 -2.13 -5.45
C TYR A 27 -0.59 -1.87 -5.19
N MET A 28 -0.02 -0.93 -5.93
CA MET A 28 1.37 -0.52 -5.78
C MET A 28 1.42 0.88 -5.18
N ILE A 29 1.89 0.98 -3.94
CA ILE A 29 2.16 2.24 -3.24
C ILE A 29 3.55 2.71 -3.66
N ILE A 30 3.64 3.94 -4.18
CA ILE A 30 4.89 4.55 -4.64
C ILE A 30 5.15 5.79 -3.78
N ASP A 31 6.24 5.77 -3.02
CA ASP A 31 6.76 6.96 -2.36
C ASP A 31 7.27 7.95 -3.41
N GLN A 32 6.68 9.14 -3.47
CA GLN A 32 7.07 10.21 -4.41
C GLN A 32 8.25 11.05 -3.88
N ASN A 33 8.58 10.95 -2.60
CA ASN A 33 9.73 11.66 -2.00
C ASN A 33 11.04 10.90 -2.18
N ALA A 34 10.96 9.57 -2.34
CA ALA A 34 12.11 8.71 -2.55
C ALA A 34 12.24 8.32 -4.02
N ASP A 35 13.47 8.27 -4.52
CA ASP A 35 13.73 8.02 -5.94
C ASP A 35 13.14 6.67 -6.42
N ARG A 36 13.04 5.63 -5.55
CA ARG A 36 12.66 4.25 -5.94
C ARG A 36 12.09 3.34 -4.84
N ALA A 37 11.17 3.79 -3.98
CA ALA A 37 10.50 2.89 -3.03
C ALA A 37 9.07 2.55 -3.47
N ALA A 38 8.85 1.30 -3.90
CA ALA A 38 7.53 0.75 -4.19
C ALA A 38 7.17 -0.36 -3.19
N TYR A 39 5.90 -0.40 -2.79
CA TYR A 39 5.34 -1.38 -1.87
C TYR A 39 4.11 -2.02 -2.49
N PHE A 40 4.00 -3.34 -2.35
CA PHE A 40 3.00 -4.15 -3.04
C PHE A 40 1.96 -4.67 -2.05
N CYS A 41 0.71 -4.28 -2.29
CA CYS A 41 -0.47 -4.66 -1.52
C CYS A 41 -1.25 -5.73 -2.29
N PHE A 42 -1.31 -6.94 -1.74
CA PHE A 42 -2.08 -8.05 -2.31
C PHE A 42 -3.25 -8.40 -1.38
N GLN A 43 -4.40 -8.76 -1.95
CA GLN A 43 -5.62 -9.05 -1.19
C GLN A 43 -5.41 -10.13 -0.13
N ASN A 44 -4.70 -11.20 -0.48
CA ASN A 44 -4.41 -12.31 0.42
C ASN A 44 -3.44 -11.97 1.57
N LEU A 45 -2.74 -10.83 1.49
CA LEU A 45 -1.81 -10.36 2.52
C LEU A 45 -2.42 -9.27 3.41
N LEU A 46 -3.39 -8.51 2.91
CA LEU A 46 -4.10 -7.47 3.65
C LEU A 46 -5.30 -8.08 4.37
N LYS A 47 -5.19 -8.26 5.69
CA LYS A 47 -6.20 -8.96 6.49
C LYS A 47 -7.59 -8.29 6.44
N ASN A 48 -7.67 -7.02 6.83
CA ASN A 48 -8.94 -6.30 7.02
C ASN A 48 -9.02 -4.97 6.27
N ASP A 49 -7.89 -4.45 5.77
CA ASP A 49 -7.80 -3.10 5.21
C ASP A 49 -7.87 -3.09 3.68
N TRP A 50 -8.16 -4.24 3.06
CA TRP A 50 -8.21 -4.37 1.61
C TRP A 50 -9.36 -3.55 1.01
N GLU A 51 -10.57 -3.69 1.55
CA GLU A 51 -11.76 -3.03 1.01
C GLU A 51 -11.61 -1.50 1.03
N ASP A 52 -11.23 -0.95 2.19
CA ASP A 52 -10.99 0.49 2.36
C ASP A 52 -9.92 1.01 1.39
N LEU A 53 -8.75 0.34 1.32
CA LEU A 53 -7.71 0.68 0.36
C LEU A 53 -8.27 0.70 -1.07
N THR A 54 -9.01 -0.32 -1.49
CA THR A 54 -9.51 -0.40 -2.87
C THR A 54 -10.55 0.67 -3.21
N GLN A 55 -11.31 1.15 -2.23
CA GLN A 55 -12.32 2.19 -2.42
C GLN A 55 -11.67 3.59 -2.50
N HIS A 56 -10.60 3.81 -1.76
CA HIS A 56 -10.03 5.15 -1.55
C HIS A 56 -8.62 5.37 -2.12
N TYR A 57 -7.98 4.35 -2.72
CA TYR A 57 -6.56 4.41 -3.13
C TYR A 57 -6.16 5.63 -3.98
N GLN A 58 -7.09 6.21 -4.76
CA GLN A 58 -6.81 7.35 -5.64
C GLN A 58 -6.59 8.65 -4.88
N VAL A 59 -7.22 8.81 -3.71
CA VAL A 59 -7.18 10.04 -2.92
C VAL A 59 -6.10 9.99 -1.85
N ILE A 60 -5.73 8.80 -1.37
CA ILE A 60 -4.70 8.60 -0.33
C ILE A 60 -3.38 9.27 -0.74
N LYS A 61 -2.88 10.17 0.12
CA LYS A 61 -1.58 10.85 0.03
C LYS A 61 -0.64 10.51 1.17
N GLU A 62 -1.20 10.10 2.31
CA GLU A 62 -0.44 9.66 3.47
C GLU A 62 -0.89 8.27 3.89
N ILE A 63 0.07 7.36 4.14
CA ILE A 63 -0.22 6.00 4.55
C ILE A 63 0.87 5.47 5.48
N GLU A 64 0.44 4.83 6.57
CA GLU A 64 1.26 4.06 7.49
C GLU A 64 0.91 2.58 7.38
N PHE A 65 1.93 1.73 7.24
CA PHE A 65 1.71 0.30 7.06
C PHE A 65 2.86 -0.56 7.55
N GLU A 66 2.53 -1.83 7.85
CA GLU A 66 3.51 -2.89 8.07
C GLU A 66 3.85 -3.58 6.76
N TYR A 67 5.14 -3.82 6.53
CA TYR A 67 5.62 -4.59 5.39
C TYR A 67 6.77 -5.53 5.79
N TYR A 68 7.01 -6.53 4.96
CA TYR A 68 8.28 -7.27 4.96
C TYR A 68 8.91 -7.20 3.58
N LYS A 69 10.22 -7.46 3.51
CA LYS A 69 10.96 -7.49 2.25
C LYS A 69 11.39 -8.93 1.96
N ASN A 70 11.12 -9.39 0.75
CA ASN A 70 11.67 -10.64 0.22
C ASN A 70 12.34 -10.38 -1.14
N ASP A 71 12.76 -11.46 -1.81
CA ASP A 71 13.42 -11.38 -3.13
C ASP A 71 12.53 -10.76 -4.22
N LEU A 72 11.20 -10.71 -4.00
CA LEU A 72 10.20 -10.12 -4.90
C LEU A 72 9.81 -8.68 -4.50
N GLY A 73 10.50 -8.07 -3.53
CA GLY A 73 10.30 -6.68 -3.12
C GLY A 73 9.59 -6.50 -1.78
N ASN A 74 9.03 -5.31 -1.56
CA ASN A 74 8.38 -4.93 -0.30
C ASN A 74 6.90 -5.33 -0.32
N LYS A 75 6.48 -6.26 0.53
CA LYS A 75 5.12 -6.79 0.61
C LYS A 75 4.41 -6.21 1.83
N VAL A 76 3.32 -5.50 1.60
CA VAL A 76 2.49 -4.93 2.66
C VAL A 76 1.64 -6.03 3.28
N THR A 77 1.60 -6.06 4.61
CA THR A 77 0.85 -7.06 5.39
C THR A 77 -0.29 -6.49 6.22
N ARG A 78 -0.29 -5.17 6.42
CA ARG A 78 -1.31 -4.49 7.21
C ARG A 78 -1.24 -2.99 6.95
N ILE A 79 -2.38 -2.33 6.79
CA ILE A 79 -2.45 -0.87 6.83
C ILE A 79 -2.76 -0.47 8.27
N LEU A 80 -2.00 0.46 8.81
CA LEU A 80 -2.18 0.96 10.18
C LEU A 80 -3.00 2.25 10.16
N HIS A 81 -2.73 3.11 9.18
CA HIS A 81 -3.39 4.38 9.00
C HIS A 81 -3.26 4.84 7.55
N HIS A 82 -4.19 5.65 7.07
CA HIS A 82 -4.03 6.51 5.90
C HIS A 82 -4.90 7.75 6.08
N ASP A 83 -4.61 8.79 5.31
CA ASP A 83 -5.51 9.93 5.27
C ASP A 83 -6.87 9.51 4.72
N HIS A 84 -7.91 9.88 5.45
CA HIS A 84 -9.28 9.89 4.94
C HIS A 84 -9.45 11.24 4.24
N SER A 85 -8.90 11.36 3.04
CA SER A 85 -9.24 12.48 2.15
C SER A 85 -10.65 12.25 1.59
N GLU A 86 -11.65 12.22 2.48
CA GLU A 86 -13.00 12.61 2.09
C GLU A 86 -12.90 14.07 1.67
N GLY A 87 -12.89 14.30 0.36
CA GLY A 87 -13.11 15.62 -0.17
C GLY A 87 -14.44 16.12 0.35
N ILE A 88 -14.42 17.04 1.32
CA ILE A 88 -15.53 17.96 1.54
C ILE A 88 -15.62 18.78 0.25
N LEU A 89 -16.42 18.31 -0.70
CA LEU A 89 -17.01 19.14 -1.74
C LEU A 89 -18.09 19.97 -1.05
N ILE A 90 -17.69 21.16 -0.58
CA ILE A 90 -18.58 22.29 -0.28
C ILE A 90 -19.24 22.80 -1.56
#